data_AF-A0A9X1JMY8-F1
#
_entry.id   AF-A0A9X1JMY8-F1
#
_cell.length_a   1.000
_cell.length_b   1.000
_cell.length_c   1.000
_cell.angle_alpha   90.00
_cell.angle_beta   90.00
_cell.angle_gamma   90.00
#
_symmetry.space_group_name_H-M   'P 1'
#
loop_
_entity.id
_entity.type
_entity.pdbx_description
1 polymer ?
#
loop_
_entity_poly.entity_id
_entity_poly.type
_entity_poly.pdbx_seq_one_letter_code
_entity_poly.pdbx_strand_id
1 'polypeptide(L)'
;MWFLRLLPAFLLLPACSLFDDSDPREGAEEQNVCIERYINTLNRQDRNLLIQSQDVVVPVFTYDVTKMDLEAMNALMVEGSDQSAGIRLTQQFNEVSTAVARFKAEPVDEKGAFFLGHDPALYRVRGEAIQLDQLLAAACERQQADMRLVDLTYEPARANADNVEVEGTPE
;
A
#
# COMPACT_ATOMS: atom_id res chain seq x y z
N MET A 1 38.60 20.31 -49.11
CA MET A 1 37.37 21.12 -49.27
C MET A 1 36.17 20.20 -49.09
N TRP A 2 35.18 20.64 -48.29
CA TRP A 2 33.77 20.19 -48.27
C TRP A 2 33.44 18.76 -47.81
N PHE A 3 32.40 18.48 -47.03
CA PHE A 3 31.47 19.30 -46.24
C PHE A 3 30.86 18.34 -45.19
N LEU A 4 30.74 18.85 -43.98
CA LEU A 4 29.89 18.35 -42.90
C LEU A 4 28.48 18.01 -43.41
N ARG A 5 27.95 16.83 -43.09
CA ARG A 5 26.49 16.61 -43.03
C ARG A 5 26.15 15.99 -41.68
N LEU A 6 25.76 16.88 -40.76
CA LEU A 6 25.00 16.58 -39.56
C LEU A 6 23.73 15.81 -39.96
N LEU A 7 23.58 14.59 -39.45
CA LEU A 7 22.28 13.92 -39.40
C LEU A 7 21.50 14.50 -38.21
N PRO A 8 20.25 14.93 -38.38
CA PRO A 8 19.44 15.44 -37.28
C PRO A 8 19.10 14.28 -36.35
N ALA A 9 19.41 14.45 -35.06
CA ALA A 9 18.89 13.60 -34.01
C ALA A 9 17.36 13.72 -34.02
N PHE A 10 16.69 12.63 -34.41
CA PHE A 10 15.26 12.46 -34.20
C PHE A 10 15.01 12.52 -32.69
N LEU A 11 14.49 13.65 -32.22
CA LEU A 11 13.86 13.78 -30.91
C LEU A 11 12.59 12.93 -30.93
N LEU A 12 12.72 11.66 -30.58
CA LEU A 12 11.61 10.80 -30.18
C LEU A 12 11.09 11.33 -28.83
N LEU A 13 10.21 12.33 -28.89
CA LEU A 13 9.35 12.66 -27.75
C LEU A 13 8.48 11.43 -27.47
N PRO A 14 8.40 10.92 -26.23
CA PRO A 14 7.53 9.82 -25.89
C PRO A 14 6.07 10.27 -26.01
N ALA A 15 5.48 10.08 -27.18
CA ALA A 15 4.07 10.37 -27.48
C ALA A 15 3.13 9.21 -27.08
N CYS A 16 3.62 8.21 -26.33
CA CYS A 16 2.83 7.02 -26.00
C CYS A 16 1.85 7.19 -24.84
N SER A 17 1.74 8.38 -24.20
CA SER A 17 0.83 8.58 -23.05
C SER A 17 -0.49 9.27 -23.37
N LEU A 18 -0.71 9.75 -24.61
CA LEU A 18 -1.88 10.59 -24.91
C LEU A 18 -3.15 9.82 -25.28
N PHE A 19 -3.07 8.50 -25.45
CA PHE A 19 -4.18 7.62 -25.85
C PHE A 19 -4.26 6.36 -24.97
N ASP A 20 -3.69 6.40 -23.78
CA ASP A 20 -3.75 5.28 -22.86
C ASP A 20 -5.08 5.33 -22.08
N ASP A 21 -6.08 4.62 -22.60
CA ASP A 21 -7.38 4.40 -21.96
C ASP A 21 -7.32 3.24 -20.93
N SER A 22 -6.13 2.75 -20.57
CA SER A 22 -6.00 1.70 -19.55
C SER A 22 -6.47 2.21 -18.18
N ASP A 23 -7.06 1.30 -17.41
CA ASP A 23 -7.43 1.60 -16.03
C ASP A 23 -6.13 1.91 -15.27
N PRO A 24 -6.00 3.02 -14.53
CA PRO A 24 -4.75 3.39 -13.88
C PRO A 24 -4.36 2.46 -12.71
N ARG A 25 -5.16 1.41 -12.46
CA ARG A 25 -4.84 0.28 -11.57
C ARG A 25 -4.15 -0.88 -12.30
N GLU A 26 -4.12 -0.87 -13.63
CA GLU A 26 -3.48 -1.89 -14.45
C GLU A 26 -1.99 -1.58 -14.65
N GLY A 27 -1.17 -2.62 -14.65
CA GLY A 27 0.28 -2.53 -14.79
C GLY A 27 1.02 -2.29 -13.46
N ALA A 28 2.31 -2.02 -13.57
CA ALA A 28 3.17 -1.76 -12.41
C ALA A 28 3.38 -0.25 -12.25
N GLU A 29 2.88 0.32 -11.15
CA GLU A 29 3.16 1.70 -10.77
C GLU A 29 4.57 1.78 -10.15
N GLU A 30 5.47 2.53 -10.78
CA GLU A 30 6.81 2.74 -10.22
C GLU A 30 6.74 3.44 -8.85
N GLN A 31 7.66 3.10 -7.94
CA GLN A 31 7.65 3.60 -6.56
C GLN A 31 7.56 5.14 -6.49
N ASN A 32 8.34 5.86 -7.30
CA ASN A 32 8.31 7.33 -7.32
C ASN A 32 6.98 7.89 -7.82
N VAL A 33 6.34 7.21 -8.77
CA VAL A 33 5.01 7.59 -9.30
C VAL A 33 3.93 7.37 -8.24
N CYS A 34 4.00 6.25 -7.51
CA CYS A 34 3.14 6.01 -6.35
C CYS A 34 3.29 7.10 -5.29
N ILE A 35 4.54 7.42 -4.91
CA ILE A 35 4.84 8.44 -3.90
C ILE A 35 4.25 9.79 -4.32
N GLU A 36 4.53 10.23 -5.56
CA GLU A 36 4.06 11.50 -6.08
C GLU A 36 2.52 11.56 -6.12
N ARG A 37 1.88 10.50 -6.64
CA ARG A 37 0.42 10.39 -6.67
C ARG A 37 -0.17 10.48 -5.27
N TYR A 38 0.32 9.68 -4.33
CA TYR A 38 -0.25 9.58 -3.00
C TYR A 38 -0.03 10.87 -2.19
N ILE A 39 1.16 11.50 -2.28
CA ILE A 39 1.41 12.81 -1.67
C ILE A 39 0.42 13.87 -2.17
N ASN A 40 0.05 13.81 -3.44
CA ASN A 40 -0.89 14.76 -4.04
C ASN A 40 -2.35 14.55 -3.56
N THR A 41 -2.70 13.40 -2.97
CA THR A 41 -4.03 13.19 -2.34
C THR A 41 -4.08 13.68 -0.89
N LEU A 42 -2.93 13.78 -0.22
CA LEU A 42 -2.83 14.22 1.17
C LEU A 42 -3.06 15.73 1.30
N ASN A 43 -3.60 16.15 2.45
CA ASN A 43 -3.64 17.57 2.79
C ASN A 43 -2.24 18.08 3.21
N ARG A 44 -2.07 19.40 3.33
CA ARG A 44 -0.78 20.00 3.67
C ARG A 44 -0.26 19.59 5.05
N GLN A 45 -1.15 19.38 6.03
CA GLN A 45 -0.77 19.02 7.39
C GLN A 45 -0.19 17.60 7.42
N ASP A 46 -0.88 16.64 6.79
CA ASP A 46 -0.45 15.25 6.72
C ASP A 46 0.87 15.11 5.96
N ARG A 47 1.03 15.84 4.83
CA ARG A 47 2.32 15.88 4.11
C ARG A 47 3.46 16.38 5.00
N ASN A 48 3.24 17.44 5.76
CA ASN A 48 4.28 17.97 6.64
C ASN A 48 4.64 16.99 7.75
N LEU A 49 3.64 16.30 8.31
CA LEU A 49 3.85 15.28 9.35
C LEU A 49 4.74 14.14 8.83
N LEU A 50 4.43 13.62 7.63
CA LEU A 50 5.22 12.56 6.98
C LEU A 50 6.64 13.00 6.64
N ILE A 51 6.93 14.29 6.46
CA ILE A 51 8.28 14.74 6.08
C ILE A 51 9.13 15.11 7.31
N GLN A 52 8.51 15.51 8.41
CA GLN A 52 9.19 16.16 9.53
C GLN A 52 9.21 15.35 10.82
N SER A 53 8.38 14.31 10.94
CA SER A 53 8.33 13.48 12.14
C SER A 53 9.49 12.48 12.18
N GLN A 54 9.97 12.20 13.39
CA GLN A 54 10.93 11.11 13.68
C GLN A 54 10.28 10.00 14.50
N ASP A 55 8.96 9.99 14.61
CA ASP A 55 8.21 9.01 15.39
C ASP A 55 8.33 7.61 14.76
N VAL A 56 8.43 6.59 15.61
CA VAL A 56 8.34 5.19 15.20
C VAL A 56 6.86 4.79 15.22
N VAL A 57 6.37 4.27 14.11
CA VAL A 57 4.98 3.85 13.95
C VAL A 57 4.87 2.45 13.40
N VAL A 58 3.76 1.79 13.69
CA VAL A 58 3.39 0.52 13.06
C VAL A 58 2.33 0.83 12.00
N PRO A 59 2.64 0.67 10.71
CA PRO A 59 1.74 1.02 9.63
C PRO A 59 0.77 -0.12 9.31
N VAL A 60 -0.36 0.27 8.74
CA VAL A 60 -1.29 -0.61 8.04
C VAL A 60 -1.50 -0.03 6.66
N PHE A 61 -1.12 -0.80 5.65
CA PHE A 61 -1.25 -0.44 4.26
C PHE A 61 -2.52 -1.05 3.69
N THR A 62 -3.27 -0.30 2.90
CA THR A 62 -4.42 -0.81 2.14
C THR A 62 -4.17 -0.62 0.65
N TYR A 63 -4.26 -1.71 -0.09
CA TYR A 63 -4.12 -1.75 -1.52
C TYR A 63 -5.43 -2.13 -2.19
N ASP A 64 -5.71 -1.53 -3.35
CA ASP A 64 -6.65 -2.04 -4.32
C ASP A 64 -5.95 -3.15 -5.12
N VAL A 65 -6.58 -4.32 -5.17
CA VAL A 65 -6.11 -5.52 -5.87
C VAL A 65 -7.14 -6.00 -6.89
N THR A 66 -8.08 -5.15 -7.30
CA THR A 66 -9.18 -5.47 -8.22
C THR A 66 -8.68 -5.94 -9.59
N LYS A 67 -7.51 -5.47 -10.01
CA LYS A 67 -6.88 -5.82 -11.29
C LYS A 67 -5.88 -6.97 -11.18
N MET A 68 -5.54 -7.37 -9.97
CA MET A 68 -4.59 -8.43 -9.72
C MET A 68 -5.20 -9.78 -10.10
N ASP A 69 -4.40 -10.63 -10.75
CA ASP A 69 -4.82 -11.99 -11.01
C ASP A 69 -4.82 -12.86 -9.74
N LEU A 70 -5.46 -14.02 -9.82
CA LEU A 70 -5.59 -14.92 -8.67
C LEU A 70 -4.26 -15.51 -8.22
N GLU A 71 -3.29 -15.69 -9.12
CA GLU A 71 -1.98 -16.27 -8.80
C GLU A 71 -1.15 -15.29 -7.97
N ALA A 72 -1.08 -14.03 -8.40
CA ALA A 72 -0.46 -12.92 -7.68
C ALA A 72 -1.17 -12.67 -6.34
N MET A 73 -2.50 -12.73 -6.30
CA MET A 73 -3.23 -12.65 -5.02
C MET A 73 -2.87 -13.80 -4.07
N ASN A 74 -2.71 -15.02 -4.56
CA ASN A 74 -2.29 -16.15 -3.72
C ASN A 74 -0.86 -15.97 -3.20
N ALA A 75 0.02 -15.31 -3.97
CA ALA A 75 1.38 -14.99 -3.52
C ALA A 75 1.42 -13.99 -2.36
N LEU A 76 0.36 -13.18 -2.18
CA LEU A 76 0.20 -12.30 -1.01
C LEU A 76 -0.27 -13.04 0.24
N MET A 77 -0.79 -14.27 0.11
CA MET A 77 -1.23 -15.08 1.24
C MET A 77 -0.03 -15.78 1.88
N VAL A 78 0.32 -15.41 3.11
CA VAL A 78 1.40 -16.05 3.87
C VAL A 78 0.90 -17.37 4.48
N GLU A 79 1.78 -18.37 4.62
CA GLU A 79 1.48 -19.65 5.29
C GLU A 79 1.02 -19.40 6.74
N GLY A 80 -0.17 -19.93 7.08
CA GLY A 80 -0.83 -19.65 8.36
C GLY A 80 -1.68 -18.37 8.39
N SER A 81 -1.86 -17.67 7.26
CA SER A 81 -3.05 -16.82 7.03
C SER A 81 -4.26 -17.72 7.17
N ASP A 82 -4.80 -17.71 8.38
CA ASP A 82 -5.88 -18.58 8.78
C ASP A 82 -7.00 -18.40 7.77
N GLN A 83 -7.73 -19.46 7.40
CA GLN A 83 -8.90 -19.31 6.51
C GLN A 83 -9.97 -18.38 7.11
N SER A 84 -9.77 -17.94 8.36
CA SER A 84 -10.50 -16.91 9.11
C SER A 84 -9.85 -15.50 9.13
N ALA A 85 -8.57 -15.34 8.76
CA ALA A 85 -7.89 -14.03 8.68
C ALA A 85 -8.28 -13.22 7.42
N GLY A 86 -8.98 -13.85 6.49
CA GLY A 86 -9.61 -13.23 5.34
C GLY A 86 -11.01 -13.80 5.12
N ILE A 87 -11.85 -13.81 6.17
CA ILE A 87 -13.27 -14.17 6.00
C ILE A 87 -13.83 -13.29 4.90
N ARG A 88 -14.09 -13.93 3.76
CA ARG A 88 -14.84 -13.39 2.63
C ARG A 88 -16.08 -12.69 3.18
N LEU A 89 -16.07 -11.37 3.23
CA LEU A 89 -17.28 -10.56 3.28
C LEU A 89 -17.96 -10.63 1.89
N THR A 90 -18.29 -11.83 1.43
CA THR A 90 -19.33 -12.13 0.43
C THR A 90 -20.71 -12.05 1.07
N GLN A 91 -20.92 -11.12 2.02
CA GLN A 91 -22.27 -10.79 2.42
C GLN A 91 -22.80 -9.78 1.40
N GLN A 92 -23.97 -10.09 0.84
CA GLN A 92 -24.85 -9.18 0.13
C GLN A 92 -25.13 -7.94 1.00
N PHE A 93 -24.17 -7.05 1.12
CA PHE A 93 -24.44 -5.70 1.51
C PHE A 93 -25.02 -5.05 0.27
N ASN A 94 -26.29 -4.68 0.33
CA ASN A 94 -26.88 -3.75 -0.64
C ASN A 94 -26.14 -2.39 -0.65
N GLU A 95 -25.10 -2.22 0.19
CA GLU A 95 -24.24 -1.05 0.34
C GLU A 95 -22.75 -1.46 0.41
N VAL A 96 -22.09 -1.59 -0.75
CA VAL A 96 -20.65 -1.92 -0.85
C VAL A 96 -19.78 -0.96 -0.02
N SER A 97 -20.16 0.31 0.07
CA SER A 97 -19.46 1.33 0.87
C SER A 97 -19.40 0.99 2.36
N THR A 98 -20.50 0.46 2.92
CA THR A 98 -20.60 0.11 4.33
C THR A 98 -19.75 -1.12 4.65
N ALA A 99 -19.69 -2.09 3.72
CA ALA A 99 -18.83 -3.26 3.85
C ALA A 99 -17.35 -2.89 3.82
N VAL A 100 -16.94 -2.04 2.87
CA VAL A 100 -15.57 -1.54 2.75
C VAL A 100 -15.16 -0.74 4.00
N ALA A 101 -16.03 0.13 4.52
CA ALA A 101 -15.74 0.90 5.72
C ALA A 101 -15.54 0.00 6.94
N ARG A 102 -16.37 -1.04 7.11
CA ARG A 102 -16.19 -2.03 8.18
C ARG A 102 -14.88 -2.81 8.02
N PHE A 103 -14.63 -3.31 6.82
CA PHE A 103 -13.38 -4.01 6.52
C PHE A 103 -12.14 -3.16 6.80
N LYS A 104 -12.17 -1.85 6.50
CA LYS A 104 -11.08 -0.92 6.83
C LYS A 104 -10.93 -0.64 8.32
N ALA A 105 -11.99 -0.78 9.11
CA ALA A 105 -11.96 -0.57 10.55
C ALA A 105 -11.52 -1.81 11.34
N GLU A 106 -11.55 -3.00 10.73
CA GLU A 106 -11.11 -4.24 11.39
C GLU A 106 -9.60 -4.22 11.65
N PRO A 107 -9.13 -4.76 12.79
CA PRO A 107 -7.71 -4.93 13.03
C PRO A 107 -7.12 -5.93 12.04
N VAL A 108 -5.91 -5.66 11.55
CA VAL A 108 -5.19 -6.52 10.62
C VAL A 108 -3.81 -6.83 11.17
N ASP A 109 -3.34 -8.06 10.94
CA ASP A 109 -2.01 -8.51 11.35
C ASP A 109 -1.04 -8.53 10.15
N GLU A 110 0.15 -9.10 10.37
CA GLU A 110 1.21 -9.21 9.36
C GLU A 110 0.88 -10.20 8.24
N LYS A 111 -0.13 -11.07 8.44
CA LYS A 111 -0.59 -12.04 7.43
C LYS A 111 -1.54 -11.41 6.42
N GLY A 112 -2.08 -10.24 6.77
CA GLY A 112 -2.98 -9.47 5.93
C GLY A 112 -4.40 -10.01 5.86
N ALA A 113 -5.27 -9.23 5.25
CA ALA A 113 -6.69 -9.52 5.11
C ALA A 113 -7.18 -9.07 3.72
N PHE A 114 -8.15 -9.81 3.17
CA PHE A 114 -8.71 -9.54 1.86
C PHE A 114 -10.21 -9.22 1.93
N PHE A 115 -10.63 -8.27 1.08
CA PHE A 115 -12.01 -8.01 0.73
C PHE A 115 -12.18 -8.23 -0.76
N LEU A 116 -12.97 -9.24 -1.17
CA LEU A 116 -13.12 -9.64 -2.58
C LEU A 116 -14.46 -9.17 -3.15
N GLY A 117 -14.62 -7.86 -3.29
CA GLY A 117 -15.72 -7.25 -4.03
C GLY A 117 -15.50 -7.30 -5.54
N HIS A 118 -16.53 -6.96 -6.33
CA HIS A 118 -16.39 -6.82 -7.78
C HIS A 118 -15.52 -5.60 -8.15
N ASP A 119 -15.78 -4.47 -7.48
CA ASP A 119 -14.96 -3.26 -7.46
C ASP A 119 -15.42 -2.44 -6.24
N PRO A 120 -14.60 -2.24 -5.19
CA PRO A 120 -13.19 -2.61 -5.10
C PRO A 120 -12.97 -4.02 -4.52
N ALA A 121 -11.86 -4.65 -4.92
CA ALA A 121 -11.20 -5.70 -4.15
C ALA A 121 -10.01 -5.09 -3.39
N LEU A 122 -9.88 -5.36 -2.10
CA LEU A 122 -8.89 -4.73 -1.23
C LEU A 122 -8.01 -5.76 -0.51
N TYR A 123 -6.74 -5.41 -0.33
CA TYR A 123 -5.79 -6.12 0.51
C TYR A 123 -5.27 -5.17 1.59
N ARG A 124 -5.36 -5.58 2.86
CA ARG A 124 -4.84 -4.83 4.00
C ARG A 124 -3.75 -5.64 4.66
N VAL A 125 -2.65 -5.00 5.08
CA VAL A 125 -1.55 -5.69 5.76
C VAL A 125 -0.88 -4.76 6.75
N ARG A 126 -0.58 -5.28 7.94
CA ARG A 126 0.23 -4.59 8.94
C ARG A 126 1.70 -4.73 8.58
N GLY A 127 2.42 -3.61 8.56
CA GLY A 127 3.87 -3.59 8.41
C GLY A 127 4.60 -3.65 9.74
N GLU A 128 5.92 -3.71 9.66
CA GLU A 128 6.81 -3.63 10.82
C GLU A 128 6.91 -2.19 11.35
N ALA A 129 7.45 -2.03 12.55
CA ALA A 129 7.72 -0.72 13.11
C ALA A 129 8.78 0.03 12.28
N ILE A 130 8.41 1.20 11.74
CA ILE A 130 9.26 2.02 10.88
C ILE A 130 9.19 3.49 11.29
N GLN A 131 10.15 4.28 10.83
CA GLN A 131 10.10 5.73 10.98
C GLN A 131 8.94 6.31 10.15
N LEU A 132 8.23 7.30 10.69
CA LEU A 132 7.07 7.90 10.03
C LEU A 132 7.44 8.56 8.69
N ASP A 133 8.68 9.00 8.51
CA ASP A 133 9.19 9.56 7.26
C ASP A 133 9.45 8.54 6.15
N GLN A 134 9.60 7.27 6.50
CA GLN A 134 9.79 6.16 5.57
C GLN A 134 8.47 5.50 5.15
N LEU A 135 7.38 5.87 5.82
CA LEU A 135 6.06 5.26 5.73
C LEU A 135 5.56 5.10 4.29
N LEU A 136 5.65 6.18 3.50
CA LEU A 136 5.15 6.17 2.14
C LEU A 136 6.07 5.40 1.19
N ALA A 137 7.39 5.50 1.39
CA ALA A 137 8.36 4.75 0.59
C ALA A 137 8.16 3.24 0.79
N ALA A 138 7.98 2.81 2.04
CA ALA A 138 7.70 1.42 2.41
C ALA A 138 6.36 0.93 1.85
N ALA A 139 5.31 1.77 1.84
CA ALA A 139 4.02 1.42 1.26
C ALA A 139 4.12 1.22 -0.27
N CYS A 140 4.78 2.15 -0.96
CA CYS A 140 4.94 2.09 -2.42
C CYS A 140 5.90 0.98 -2.86
N GLU A 141 6.93 0.64 -2.07
CA GLU A 141 7.86 -0.46 -2.38
C GLU A 141 7.17 -1.83 -2.38
N ARG A 142 6.12 -2.00 -1.57
CA ARG A 142 5.36 -3.24 -1.50
C ARG A 142 4.39 -3.42 -2.67
N GLN A 143 4.18 -2.40 -3.51
CA GLN A 143 3.32 -2.54 -4.68
C GLN A 143 3.86 -3.58 -5.66
N GLN A 144 2.97 -4.44 -6.11
CA GLN A 144 3.20 -5.40 -7.19
C GLN A 144 2.42 -4.95 -8.42
N ALA A 145 2.64 -5.62 -9.56
CA ALA A 145 1.82 -5.39 -10.74
C ALA A 145 0.32 -5.54 -10.39
N ASP A 146 -0.49 -4.65 -10.94
CA ASP A 146 -1.94 -4.61 -10.76
C ASP A 146 -2.40 -4.41 -9.29
N MET A 147 -1.48 -3.94 -8.43
CA MET A 147 -1.75 -3.51 -7.06
C MET A 147 -1.59 -1.99 -6.92
N ARG A 148 -2.52 -1.35 -6.20
CA ARG A 148 -2.45 0.10 -5.99
C ARG A 148 -2.63 0.53 -4.56
N LEU A 149 -1.70 1.32 -4.02
CA LEU A 149 -1.86 1.92 -2.69
C LEU A 149 -3.03 2.93 -2.69
N VAL A 150 -4.03 2.67 -1.83
CA VAL A 150 -5.24 3.51 -1.70
C VAL A 150 -5.44 4.10 -0.31
N ASP A 151 -4.87 3.48 0.73
CA ASP A 151 -5.00 3.98 2.09
C ASP A 151 -3.78 3.64 2.93
N LEU A 152 -3.52 4.50 3.91
CA LEU A 152 -2.41 4.37 4.83
C LEU A 152 -2.84 4.87 6.19
N THR A 153 -2.80 3.96 7.16
CA THR A 153 -3.06 4.26 8.58
C THR A 153 -1.88 3.77 9.42
N TYR A 154 -1.69 4.31 10.61
CA TYR A 154 -0.60 3.88 11.48
C TYR A 154 -0.93 4.15 12.95
N GLU A 155 -0.30 3.38 13.84
CA GLU A 155 -0.37 3.56 15.27
C GLU A 155 1.04 3.79 15.84
N PRO A 156 1.19 4.52 16.96
CA PRO A 156 2.49 4.64 17.62
C PRO A 156 3.05 3.26 17.96
N ALA A 157 4.32 3.02 17.66
CA ALA A 157 5.00 1.83 18.14
C ALA A 157 5.07 1.94 19.68
N ARG A 158 4.29 1.11 20.39
CA ARG A 158 4.40 1.07 21.85
C ARG A 158 5.83 0.65 22.17
N ALA A 159 6.56 1.48 22.93
CA ALA A 159 7.78 1.02 23.57
C ALA A 159 7.39 -0.14 24.49
N ASN A 160 7.77 -1.37 24.12
CA ASN A 160 7.46 -2.54 24.92
C ASN A 160 7.95 -2.30 26.36
N ALA A 161 7.01 -2.25 27.29
CA ALA A 161 7.27 -2.26 28.73
C ALA A 161 7.64 -3.68 29.21
N ASP A 162 8.43 -4.41 28.42
CA ASP A 162 8.85 -5.79 28.70
C ASP A 162 10.22 -5.86 29.38
N ASN A 163 10.59 -4.83 30.13
CA ASN A 163 11.69 -4.86 31.09
C ASN A 163 11.17 -4.35 32.45
N VAL A 164 10.30 -5.15 33.07
CA VAL A 164 10.30 -5.24 34.54
C VAL A 164 10.61 -6.69 34.88
N GLU A 165 11.91 -6.97 35.04
CA GLU A 165 12.32 -8.00 36.00
C GLU A 165 11.67 -7.65 37.33
N VAL A 166 10.59 -8.35 37.70
CA VAL A 166 10.30 -8.54 39.12
C VAL A 166 10.97 -9.85 39.50
N GLU A 167 12.25 -9.67 39.79
CA GLU A 167 13.02 -10.35 40.81
C GLU A 167 12.15 -11.18 41.76
N GLY A 168 12.48 -12.46 41.88
CA GLY A 168 11.76 -13.38 42.76
C GLY A 168 11.65 -12.83 44.18
N THR A 169 10.50 -13.06 44.80
CA THR A 169 10.40 -13.04 46.25
C THR A 169 9.92 -14.41 46.70
N PRO A 170 10.77 -15.24 47.32
CA PRO A 170 10.31 -16.38 48.08
C PRO A 170 9.77 -15.87 49.42
N GLU A 171 8.56 -16.29 49.79
CA GLU A 171 8.18 -16.70 51.16
C GLU A 171 6.78 -17.34 51.16
#